data_AF-A0A841G4E1-F1
#
_entry.id   AF-A0A841G4E1-F1
#
_cell.length_a   1.000
_cell.length_b   1.000
_cell.length_c   1.000
_cell.angle_alpha   90.00
_cell.angle_beta   90.00
_cell.angle_gamma   90.00
#
_symmetry.space_group_name_H-M   'P 1'
#
loop_
_entity.id
_entity.type
_entity.pdbx_description
1 polymer ?
#
loop_
_entity_poly.entity_id
_entity_poly.type
_entity_poly.pdbx_seq_one_letter_code
_entity_poly.pdbx_strand_id
1 'polypeptide(L)'
;MDADIERFEFGSDDGIALTDALDFADPKPVDVGAMVVKTVRVPPETDRAVTAAAAAEGVSPSAWIRRAIEAKLAGREPGELVNVEDVLRAVRALPRAEG
;
A
#
# COMPACT_ATOMS: atom_id res chain seq x y z
N MET A 1 17.07 -33.21 35.70
CA MET A 1 16.05 -34.00 34.98
C MET A 1 15.68 -33.16 33.79
N ASP A 2 16.50 -33.28 32.77
CA ASP A 2 16.40 -32.62 31.49
C ASP A 2 15.31 -33.29 30.67
N ALA A 3 14.50 -32.49 29.97
CA ALA A 3 13.48 -33.00 29.08
C ALA A 3 14.11 -33.35 27.72
N ASP A 4 14.13 -34.64 27.39
CA ASP A 4 14.44 -35.17 26.06
C ASP A 4 13.42 -34.64 25.04
N ILE A 5 13.89 -33.90 24.04
CA ILE A 5 13.11 -33.58 22.84
C ILE A 5 13.61 -34.52 21.74
N GLU A 6 12.80 -35.52 21.41
CA GLU A 6 13.05 -36.42 20.29
C GLU A 6 13.03 -35.64 18.96
N ARG A 7 14.14 -35.73 18.23
CA ARG A 7 14.34 -35.18 16.90
C ARG A 7 13.58 -36.03 15.88
N PHE A 8 12.48 -35.51 15.36
CA PHE A 8 11.78 -36.10 14.21
C PHE A 8 12.49 -35.70 12.92
N GLU A 9 13.15 -36.64 12.25
CA GLU A 9 13.68 -36.43 10.90
C GLU A 9 12.65 -36.88 9.87
N PHE A 10 12.03 -35.93 9.19
CA PHE A 10 11.18 -36.22 8.04
C PHE A 10 12.07 -36.43 6.81
N GLY A 11 12.22 -37.69 6.42
CA GLY A 11 12.89 -38.09 5.18
C GLY A 11 12.21 -37.45 3.98
N SER A 12 13.01 -36.82 3.13
CA SER A 12 12.62 -36.34 1.81
C SER A 12 12.49 -37.55 0.89
N ASP A 13 11.31 -37.76 0.31
CA ASP A 13 11.11 -38.67 -0.82
C ASP A 13 10.23 -37.97 -1.87
N ASP A 14 10.62 -38.16 -3.12
CA ASP A 14 10.44 -37.26 -4.26
C ASP A 14 8.99 -36.95 -4.65
N GLY A 15 8.69 -35.65 -4.80
CA GLY A 15 7.44 -35.15 -5.39
C GLY A 15 7.69 -33.89 -6.19
N ILE A 16 8.13 -34.04 -7.45
CA ILE A 16 8.23 -32.92 -8.40
C ILE A 16 6.81 -32.51 -8.79
N ALA A 17 6.36 -31.34 -8.35
CA ALA A 17 5.08 -30.75 -8.77
C ALA A 17 5.23 -29.27 -9.13
N LEU A 18 5.33 -29.04 -10.45
CA LEU A 18 4.78 -27.89 -11.19
C LEU A 18 5.03 -26.48 -10.62
N THR A 19 6.29 -26.03 -10.58
CA THR A 19 6.63 -24.61 -10.32
C THR A 19 7.57 -23.99 -11.35
N ASP A 20 7.92 -24.70 -12.41
CA ASP A 20 8.94 -24.31 -13.42
C ASP A 20 8.54 -23.11 -14.34
N ALA A 21 7.54 -22.32 -13.96
CA ALA A 21 7.11 -21.16 -14.77
C ALA A 21 6.70 -19.92 -13.96
N LEU A 22 7.08 -19.85 -12.68
CA LEU A 22 6.97 -18.59 -11.94
C LEU A 22 8.35 -18.30 -11.35
N ASP A 23 9.15 -17.59 -12.14
CA ASP A 23 10.28 -16.80 -11.64
C ASP A 23 9.70 -15.74 -10.70
N PHE A 24 9.38 -16.16 -9.48
CA PHE A 24 9.29 -15.25 -8.35
C PHE A 24 10.71 -14.81 -8.11
N ALA A 25 11.15 -13.83 -8.87
CA ALA A 25 12.30 -13.01 -8.50
C ALA A 25 12.07 -12.66 -7.03
N ASP A 26 12.92 -13.22 -6.17
CA ASP A 26 12.92 -13.00 -4.73
C ASP A 26 12.62 -11.51 -4.53
N PRO A 27 11.49 -11.12 -3.89
CA PRO A 27 11.13 -9.72 -3.80
C PRO A 27 12.23 -9.06 -3.00
N LYS A 28 13.20 -8.48 -3.72
CA LYS A 28 14.33 -7.78 -3.12
C LYS A 28 13.70 -6.85 -2.10
N PRO A 29 14.11 -6.91 -0.83
CA PRO A 29 13.53 -6.06 0.20
C PRO A 29 13.59 -4.64 -0.35
N VAL A 30 12.42 -4.09 -0.67
CA VAL A 30 12.33 -2.72 -1.14
C VAL A 30 12.84 -1.92 0.04
N ASP A 31 13.99 -1.26 -0.12
CA ASP A 31 14.53 -0.35 0.88
C ASP A 31 13.57 0.84 0.96
N VAL A 32 12.48 0.64 1.70
CA VAL A 32 11.58 1.68 2.16
C VAL A 32 12.34 2.43 3.23
N GLY A 33 13.26 3.29 2.79
CA GLY A 33 14.14 4.07 3.66
C GLY A 33 13.40 4.62 4.88
N ALA A 34 14.10 4.68 6.02
CA ALA A 34 13.50 4.91 7.33
C ALA A 34 12.40 5.99 7.34
N MET A 35 11.20 5.62 7.82
CA MET A 35 10.09 6.55 7.95
C MET A 35 10.39 7.59 9.04
N VAL A 36 10.51 8.86 8.65
CA VAL A 36 10.80 9.95 9.59
C VAL A 36 9.51 10.66 9.99
N VAL A 37 9.29 10.79 11.30
CA VAL A 37 8.21 11.61 11.86
C VAL A 37 8.69 13.05 11.98
N LYS A 38 7.91 14.01 11.47
CA LYS A 38 8.17 15.45 11.61
C LYS A 38 6.99 16.15 12.26
N THR A 39 7.29 17.12 13.11
CA THR A 39 6.29 18.00 13.73
C THR A 39 6.22 19.31 12.96
N VAL A 40 5.00 19.75 12.64
CA VAL A 40 4.74 21.04 11.97
C VAL A 40 3.77 21.84 12.82
N ARG A 41 4.01 23.14 12.95
CA ARG A 41 3.07 24.06 13.59
C ARG A 41 2.11 24.60 12.54
N VAL A 42 0.82 24.55 12.83
CA VAL A 42 -0.24 25.09 11.98
C VAL A 42 -1.13 26.03 12.78
N PRO A 43 -1.87 26.94 12.13
CA PRO A 43 -2.89 27.73 12.80
C PRO A 43 -3.96 26.84 13.47
N PRO A 44 -4.54 27.26 14.61
CA PRO A 44 -5.48 26.44 15.38
C PRO A 44 -6.75 26.08 14.60
N GLU A 45 -7.21 26.95 13.70
CA GLU A 45 -8.32 26.68 12.80
C GLU A 45 -8.01 25.55 11.80
N THR A 46 -6.75 25.46 11.37
CA THR A 46 -6.31 24.40 10.45
C THR A 46 -6.24 23.05 11.17
N ASP A 47 -5.71 23.03 12.40
CA ASP A 47 -5.65 21.82 13.22
C ASP A 47 -7.06 21.23 13.49
N ARG A 48 -8.03 22.09 13.81
CA ARG A 48 -9.43 21.69 13.99
C ARG A 48 -10.03 21.11 12.70
N ALA A 49 -9.79 21.76 11.57
CA ALA A 49 -10.30 21.29 10.28
C ALA A 49 -9.73 19.90 9.92
N VAL A 50 -8.43 19.69 10.13
CA VAL A 50 -7.78 18.40 9.92
C VAL A 50 -8.36 17.33 10.84
N THR A 51 -8.53 17.65 12.13
CA THR A 51 -9.08 16.71 13.11
C THR A 51 -10.50 16.31 12.75
N ALA A 52 -11.34 17.26 12.34
CA ALA A 52 -12.71 16.98 11.91
C ALA A 52 -12.75 16.11 10.64
N ALA A 53 -11.91 16.40 9.65
CA ALA A 53 -11.84 15.62 8.42
C ALA A 53 -11.33 14.19 8.67
N ALA A 54 -10.29 14.03 9.50
CA ALA A 54 -9.77 12.73 9.89
C ALA A 54 -10.82 11.90 10.65
N ALA A 55 -11.58 12.53 11.55
CA ALA A 55 -12.66 11.86 12.28
C ALA A 55 -13.81 11.42 11.36
N ALA A 56 -14.19 12.25 10.38
CA ALA A 56 -15.22 11.92 9.39
C ALA A 56 -14.83 10.70 8.52
N GLU A 57 -13.53 10.55 8.24
CA GLU A 57 -12.97 9.43 7.47
C GLU A 57 -12.57 8.22 8.34
N GLY A 58 -12.69 8.31 9.68
CA GLY A 58 -12.32 7.24 10.60
C GLY A 58 -10.82 6.94 10.65
N VAL A 59 -9.96 7.93 10.38
CA VAL A 59 -8.50 7.80 10.36
C VAL A 59 -7.82 8.73 11.37
N SER A 60 -6.53 8.50 11.65
CA SER A 60 -5.76 9.42 12.49
C SER A 60 -5.43 10.73 11.75
N PRO A 61 -5.32 11.87 12.45
CA PRO A 61 -4.93 13.14 11.82
C PRO A 61 -3.62 13.05 11.03
N SER A 62 -2.62 12.31 11.53
CA SER A 62 -1.35 12.12 10.82
C SER A 62 -1.50 11.33 9.52
N ALA A 63 -2.34 10.28 9.53
CA ALA A 63 -2.63 9.50 8.32
C ALA A 63 -3.41 10.35 7.30
N TRP A 64 -4.35 11.15 7.78
CA TRP A 64 -5.11 12.08 6.94
C TRP A 64 -4.21 13.14 6.29
N ILE A 65 -3.34 13.78 7.09
CA ILE A 65 -2.36 14.76 6.59
C ILE A 65 -1.45 14.13 5.54
N ARG A 66 -0.93 12.92 5.79
CA ARG A 66 -0.09 12.21 4.84
C ARG A 66 -0.79 12.00 3.51
N ARG A 67 -2.02 11.48 3.52
CA ARG A 67 -2.83 11.28 2.31
C ARG A 67 -3.14 12.59 1.59
N ALA A 68 -3.46 13.65 2.32
CA ALA A 68 -3.71 14.96 1.74
C ALA A 68 -2.46 15.52 1.04
N ILE A 69 -1.28 15.34 1.65
CA ILE A 69 0.00 15.71 1.04
C ILE A 69 0.28 14.85 -0.18
N GLU A 70 0.15 13.52 -0.09
CA GLU A 70 0.36 12.59 -1.20
C GLU A 70 -0.58 12.90 -2.37
N ALA A 71 -1.88 13.10 -2.13
CA ALA A 71 -2.85 13.48 -3.14
C ALA A 71 -2.52 14.85 -3.77
N LYS A 72 -2.06 15.81 -2.98
CA LYS A 72 -1.67 17.13 -3.49
C LYS A 72 -0.38 17.05 -4.32
N LEU A 73 0.57 16.21 -3.96
CA LEU A 73 1.82 15.98 -4.69
C LEU A 73 1.58 15.16 -5.96
N ALA A 74 0.70 14.16 -5.92
CA ALA A 74 0.24 13.45 -7.12
C ALA A 74 -0.41 14.40 -8.12
N GLY A 75 -1.25 15.33 -7.65
CA GLY A 75 -1.78 16.43 -8.48
C GLY A 75 -0.78 17.58 -8.75
N ARG A 76 0.49 17.45 -8.39
CA ARG A 76 1.53 18.48 -8.54
C ARG A 76 2.86 17.86 -8.98
N GLU A 77 2.85 17.15 -10.10
CA GLU A 77 4.02 16.89 -10.95
C GLU A 77 3.63 16.98 -12.44
N PRO A 78 4.30 17.82 -13.26
CA PRO A 78 4.31 17.71 -14.72
C PRO A 78 5.07 16.43 -15.09
N GLY A 79 4.34 15.31 -15.14
CA GLY A 79 4.91 13.99 -15.43
C GLY A 79 3.92 12.82 -15.36
N GLU A 80 2.69 13.02 -14.88
CA GLU A 80 1.69 11.95 -14.86
C GLU A 80 1.00 11.82 -16.22
N LEU A 81 1.64 11.11 -17.16
CA LEU A 81 0.96 10.62 -18.36
C LEU A 81 0.15 9.38 -17.99
N VAL A 82 -1.06 9.57 -17.48
CA VAL A 82 -2.07 8.51 -17.57
C VAL A 82 -2.34 8.24 -19.05
N ASN A 83 -2.19 6.99 -19.49
CA ASN A 83 -2.47 6.62 -20.88
C ASN A 83 -3.95 6.85 -21.16
N VAL A 84 -4.27 7.67 -22.16
CA VAL A 84 -5.64 7.98 -22.58
C VAL A 84 -6.41 6.71 -22.97
N GLU A 85 -5.72 5.68 -23.48
CA GLU A 85 -6.32 4.38 -23.77
C GLU A 85 -6.75 3.63 -22.51
N ASP A 86 -5.99 3.71 -21.41
CA ASP A 86 -6.37 3.08 -20.14
C ASP A 86 -7.57 3.80 -19.51
N VAL A 87 -7.62 5.13 -19.64
CA VAL A 87 -8.78 5.93 -19.24
C VAL A 87 -10.01 5.58 -20.07
N LEU A 88 -9.89 5.52 -21.40
CA LEU A 88 -10.98 5.18 -22.30
C LEU A 88 -11.43 3.72 -22.12
N ARG A 89 -10.52 2.79 -21.86
CA ARG A 89 -10.82 1.39 -21.56
C ARG A 89 -11.59 1.27 -20.26
N ALA A 90 -11.15 1.95 -19.21
CA ALA A 90 -11.84 1.98 -17.92
C ALA A 90 -13.26 2.55 -18.05
N VAL A 91 -13.42 3.68 -18.76
CA VAL A 91 -14.73 4.30 -18.98
C VAL A 91 -15.68 3.43 -19.81
N ARG A 92 -15.15 2.72 -20.83
CA ARG A 92 -15.96 1.82 -21.68
C ARG A 92 -16.31 0.50 -21.00
N ALA A 93 -15.51 0.06 -20.03
CA ALA A 93 -15.74 -1.17 -19.27
C ALA A 93 -16.77 -1.00 -18.16
N LEU A 94 -17.16 0.24 -17.83
CA LEU A 94 -18.25 0.48 -16.89
C LEU A 94 -19.57 0.03 -17.52
N PRO A 95 -20.32 -0.91 -16.91
CA PRO A 95 -21.66 -1.22 -17.36
C PRO A 95 -22.48 0.06 -17.25
N ARG A 96 -23.08 0.50 -18.35
CA ARG A 96 -24.09 1.57 -18.29
C ARG A 96 -25.20 1.06 -17.38
N ALA A 97 -25.41 1.73 -16.26
CA ALA A 97 -26.60 1.51 -15.45
C ALA A 97 -27.79 1.99 -16.29
N GLU A 98 -28.38 1.08 -17.06
CA GLU A 98 -29.78 1.18 -17.48
C GLU A 98 -30.58 0.43 -16.42
N GLY A 99 -31.37 1.16 -15.64
CA GLY A 99 -32.22 0.62 -14.57
C GLY A 99 -32.27 1.51 -13.36
#